data_AF-A0A518D4C3-F1
#
_entry.id   AF-A0A518D4C3-F1
#
_cell.length_a   1.000
_cell.length_b   1.000
_cell.length_c   1.000
_cell.angle_alpha   90.00
_cell.angle_beta   90.00
_cell.angle_gamma   90.00
#
_symmetry.space_group_name_H-M   'P 1'
#
loop_
_entity.id
_entity.type
_entity.pdbx_description
1 polymer ?
#
loop_
_entity_poly.entity_id
_entity_poly.type
_entity_poly.pdbx_seq_one_letter_code
_entity_poly.pdbx_strand_id
1 'polypeptide(L)'
;MKLHIKATRTKRGAALVEYGLLVAGVAVVALAAVAVLGNKVGDLFATSAAVLPGAHEGDNAPIATGQIATTTTVDGVVTLETNPESINTIGENLGVDLSDLVIDTSGNSSSGSGGN
;
A
#
# COMPACT_ATOMS: atom_id res chain seq x y z
N MET A 1 -23.35 -65.90 -12.94
CA MET A 1 -23.06 -64.56 -13.51
C MET A 1 -22.71 -63.62 -12.37
N LYS A 2 -21.48 -63.10 -12.32
CA LYS A 2 -21.07 -62.11 -11.31
C LYS A 2 -21.24 -60.71 -11.89
N LEU A 3 -22.16 -59.95 -11.31
CA LEU A 3 -22.45 -58.57 -11.70
C LEU A 3 -21.43 -57.64 -11.03
N HIS A 4 -20.46 -57.16 -11.80
CA HIS A 4 -19.50 -56.17 -11.31
C HIS A 4 -20.15 -54.78 -11.32
N ILE A 5 -20.70 -54.38 -10.17
CA ILE A 5 -21.19 -53.02 -9.94
C ILE A 5 -19.97 -52.08 -9.87
N LYS A 6 -19.75 -51.31 -10.93
CA LYS A 6 -18.68 -50.32 -11.00
C LYS A 6 -19.14 -49.07 -10.23
N ALA A 7 -18.48 -48.77 -9.12
CA ALA A 7 -18.77 -47.61 -8.29
C ALA A 7 -18.58 -46.30 -9.09
N THR A 8 -19.67 -45.58 -9.35
CA THR A 8 -19.68 -44.23 -9.91
C THR A 8 -19.32 -43.21 -8.81
N ARG A 9 -18.13 -43.35 -8.22
CA ARG A 9 -17.69 -42.57 -7.07
C ARG A 9 -17.22 -41.15 -7.51
N THR A 10 -17.93 -40.13 -7.02
CA THR A 10 -17.45 -38.76 -6.66
C THR A 10 -16.91 -37.79 -7.73
N LYS A 11 -17.25 -37.91 -9.03
CA LYS A 11 -16.85 -36.87 -10.01
C LYS A 11 -17.52 -35.50 -9.80
N ARG A 12 -18.68 -35.44 -9.14
CA ARG A 12 -19.46 -34.19 -8.94
C ARG A 12 -18.77 -33.20 -8.01
N GLY A 13 -18.16 -33.67 -6.91
CA GLY A 13 -17.44 -32.80 -5.97
C GLY A 13 -16.07 -32.36 -6.48
N ALA A 14 -15.36 -33.26 -7.19
CA ALA A 14 -14.06 -32.96 -7.79
C ALA A 14 -14.18 -31.87 -8.87
N ALA A 15 -15.20 -31.93 -9.73
CA ALA A 15 -15.45 -30.90 -10.73
C ALA A 15 -15.73 -29.53 -10.09
N LEU A 16 -16.47 -29.49 -8.97
CA LEU A 16 -16.76 -28.25 -8.25
C LEU A 16 -15.48 -27.57 -7.74
N VAL A 17 -14.53 -28.37 -7.25
CA VAL A 17 -13.24 -27.89 -6.76
C VAL A 17 -12.31 -27.48 -7.90
N GLU A 18 -12.30 -28.19 -9.04
CA GLU A 18 -11.51 -27.81 -10.22
C GLU A 18 -11.88 -26.41 -10.71
N TYR A 19 -13.16 -26.15 -10.94
CA TYR A 19 -13.60 -24.82 -11.37
C TYR A 19 -13.39 -23.75 -10.29
N GLY A 20 -13.54 -24.10 -9.02
CA GLY A 20 -13.24 -23.18 -7.91
C GLY A 20 -11.76 -22.78 -7.85
N LEU A 21 -10.84 -23.73 -8.06
CA LEU A 21 -9.40 -23.46 -8.10
C LEU A 21 -8.99 -22.64 -9.32
N LEU A 22 -9.61 -22.88 -10.48
CA LEU A 22 -9.36 -22.06 -11.68
C LEU A 22 -9.79 -20.61 -11.46
N VAL A 23 -10.97 -20.38 -10.89
CA VAL A 23 -11.46 -19.02 -10.57
C VAL A 23 -10.58 -18.35 -9.53
N ALA A 24 -10.18 -19.06 -8.48
CA ALA A 24 -9.27 -18.53 -7.46
C ALA A 24 -7.92 -18.12 -8.05
N GLY A 25 -7.36 -18.91 -8.97
CA GLY A 25 -6.12 -18.58 -9.66
C GLY A 25 -6.22 -17.28 -10.47
N VAL A 26 -7.26 -17.13 -11.29
CA VAL A 26 -7.50 -15.91 -12.07
C VAL A 26 -7.70 -14.70 -11.16
N ALA A 27 -8.44 -14.86 -10.06
CA ALA A 27 -8.68 -13.79 -9.09
C ALA A 27 -7.37 -13.27 -8.46
N VAL A 28 -6.46 -14.17 -8.06
CA VAL A 28 -5.16 -13.79 -7.48
C VAL A 28 -4.30 -13.04 -8.51
N VAL A 29 -4.27 -13.49 -9.76
CA VAL A 29 -3.52 -12.81 -10.83
C VAL A 29 -4.09 -11.43 -11.11
N ALA A 30 -5.43 -11.30 -11.19
CA ALA A 30 -6.08 -10.01 -11.36
C ALA A 30 -5.78 -9.05 -10.20
N LEU A 31 -5.81 -9.54 -8.96
CA LEU A 31 -5.48 -8.75 -7.78
C LEU A 31 -4.02 -8.26 -7.79
N ALA A 32 -3.07 -9.14 -8.15
CA ALA A 32 -1.67 -8.77 -8.29
C ALA A 32 -1.46 -7.73 -9.41
N ALA A 33 -2.14 -7.89 -10.54
CA ALA A 33 -2.10 -6.92 -11.64
C ALA A 33 -2.62 -5.55 -11.22
N VAL A 34 -3.76 -5.49 -10.51
CA VAL A 34 -4.34 -4.24 -10.01
C VAL A 34 -3.41 -3.57 -9.00
N ALA A 35 -2.82 -4.34 -8.07
CA ALA A 35 -1.89 -3.81 -7.08
C ALA A 35 -0.64 -3.16 -7.72
N VAL A 36 -0.07 -3.78 -8.76
CA VAL A 36 1.09 -3.22 -9.48
C VAL A 36 0.70 -2.06 -10.41
N LEU A 37 -0.50 -2.11 -11.00
CA LEU A 37 -0.97 -1.09 -11.94
C LEU A 37 -1.28 0.24 -11.24
N GLY A 38 -1.76 0.23 -10.00
CA GLY A 38 -2.16 1.43 -9.26
C GLY A 38 -1.09 2.53 -9.23
N ASN A 39 0.14 2.20 -8.82
CA ASN A 39 1.24 3.18 -8.77
C ASN A 39 1.63 3.69 -10.17
N LYS A 40 1.64 2.81 -11.18
CA LYS A 40 1.99 3.19 -12.56
C LYS A 40 0.99 4.17 -13.17
N VAL A 41 -0.29 3.99 -12.85
CA VAL A 41 -1.34 4.94 -13.25
C VAL A 41 -1.12 6.28 -12.54
N GLY A 42 -0.77 6.27 -11.25
CA GLY A 42 -0.35 7.45 -10.50
C GLY A 42 0.80 8.21 -11.17
N ASP A 43 1.86 7.51 -11.57
CA ASP A 43 3.03 8.09 -12.26
C ASP A 43 2.67 8.74 -13.61
N LEU A 44 1.71 8.17 -14.35
CA LEU A 44 1.21 8.77 -15.60
C LEU A 44 0.45 10.08 -15.35
N PHE A 45 -0.37 10.13 -14.31
CA PHE A 45 -1.04 11.37 -13.92
C PHE A 45 -0.03 12.41 -13.40
N ALA A 46 0.96 11.99 -12.61
CA ALA A 46 2.05 12.86 -12.14
C ALA A 46 2.81 13.50 -13.32
N THR A 47 3.16 12.69 -14.32
CA THR A 47 3.82 13.17 -15.54
C THR A 47 2.94 14.16 -16.31
N SER A 48 1.64 13.88 -16.40
CA SER A 48 0.70 14.76 -17.08
C SER A 48 0.54 16.10 -16.35
N ALA A 49 0.48 16.09 -15.01
CA ALA A 49 0.44 17.30 -14.19
C ALA A 49 1.73 18.12 -14.31
N ALA A 50 2.89 17.48 -14.37
CA ALA A 50 4.17 18.16 -14.58
C ALA A 50 4.27 18.88 -15.94
N VAL A 51 3.60 18.35 -16.98
CA VAL A 51 3.55 18.97 -18.31
C VAL A 51 2.46 20.06 -18.41
N LEU A 52 1.44 20.00 -17.57
CA LEU A 52 0.31 20.94 -17.51
C LEU A 52 0.30 21.67 -16.15
N PRO A 53 1.25 22.59 -15.91
CA PRO A 53 1.37 23.25 -14.62
C PRO A 53 0.11 24.05 -14.26
N GLY A 54 -0.33 23.90 -13.01
CA GLY A 54 -1.45 24.63 -12.43
C GLY A 54 -1.10 26.07 -12.09
N ALA A 55 -2.12 26.84 -11.73
CA ALA A 55 -1.99 28.27 -11.46
C ALA A 55 -1.29 28.59 -10.12
N HIS A 56 -1.18 27.61 -9.24
CA HIS A 56 -0.57 27.77 -7.91
C HIS A 56 0.59 26.79 -7.71
N GLU A 57 1.58 27.19 -6.91
CA GLU A 57 2.80 26.41 -6.64
C GLU A 57 2.50 25.03 -6.04
N GLY A 58 1.39 24.90 -5.29
CA GLY A 58 0.94 23.61 -4.75
C GLY A 58 0.41 22.63 -5.80
N ASP A 59 -0.04 23.10 -6.97
CA ASP A 59 -0.60 22.25 -8.04
C ASP A 59 0.50 21.53 -8.84
N ASN A 60 1.74 22.00 -8.71
CA ASN A 60 2.91 21.48 -9.43
C ASN A 60 3.75 20.54 -8.55
N ALA A 61 3.28 20.21 -7.35
CA ALA A 61 3.95 19.28 -6.45
C ALA A 61 3.91 17.84 -7.02
N PRO A 62 4.91 17.00 -6.68
CA PRO A 62 4.89 15.59 -7.08
C PRO A 62 3.62 14.87 -6.60
N ILE A 63 2.92 14.19 -7.52
CA ILE A 63 1.76 13.37 -7.16
C ILE A 63 2.24 12.09 -6.48
N ALA A 64 2.18 12.06 -5.15
CA ALA A 64 2.57 10.90 -4.35
C ALA A 64 1.36 9.95 -4.17
N THR A 65 1.26 8.90 -4.99
CA THR A 65 0.23 7.87 -4.83
C THR A 65 0.57 6.93 -3.67
N GLY A 66 -0.33 6.83 -2.69
CA GLY A 66 -0.25 5.83 -1.61
C GLY A 66 0.72 6.16 -0.47
N GLN A 67 1.43 7.28 -0.52
CA GLN A 67 2.28 7.76 0.56
C GLN A 67 1.46 8.64 1.50
N ILE A 68 1.07 8.09 2.66
CA ILE A 68 0.31 8.84 3.67
C ILE A 68 1.24 9.56 4.64
N ALA A 69 2.39 8.96 4.96
CA ALA A 69 3.43 9.54 5.79
C ALA A 69 4.76 9.49 5.04
N THR A 70 5.51 10.59 5.10
CA THR A 70 6.86 10.64 4.53
C THR A 70 7.79 9.76 5.33
N THR A 71 8.48 8.86 4.66
CA THR A 71 9.46 7.95 5.27
C THR A 71 10.82 8.19 4.68
N THR A 72 11.85 8.10 5.50
CA THR A 72 13.26 8.22 5.12
C THR A 72 14.01 6.96 5.52
N THR A 73 14.98 6.56 4.71
CA THR A 73 15.81 5.40 5.01
C THR A 73 17.07 5.86 5.69
N VAL A 74 17.22 5.55 6.97
CA VAL A 74 18.44 5.79 7.74
C VAL A 74 19.06 4.42 8.03
N ASP A 75 20.28 4.20 7.57
CA ASP A 75 21.03 2.95 7.78
C ASP A 75 20.27 1.67 7.35
N GLY A 76 19.46 1.77 6.28
CA GLY A 76 18.68 0.65 5.75
C GLY A 76 17.39 0.34 6.51
N VAL A 77 17.07 1.13 7.54
CA VAL A 77 15.79 1.08 8.26
C VAL A 77 14.88 2.18 7.72
N VAL A 78 13.65 1.81 7.35
CA VAL A 78 12.61 2.76 6.97
C VAL A 78 12.08 3.41 8.25
N THR A 79 12.35 4.71 8.39
CA THR A 79 11.91 5.55 9.52
C THR A 79 10.96 6.63 9.01
N LEU A 80 10.15 7.22 9.88
CA LEU A 80 9.37 8.40 9.52
C LEU A 80 10.32 9.59 9.31
N GLU A 81 10.07 10.41 8.30
CA GLU A 81 10.84 11.64 8.08
C GLU A 81 10.57 12.63 9.23
N THR A 82 11.62 13.03 9.94
CA THR A 82 11.53 13.87 11.14
C THR A 82 11.88 15.33 10.89
N ASN A 83 12.21 15.72 9.65
CA ASN A 83 12.36 17.12 9.29
C ASN A 83 11.04 17.88 9.56
N PRO A 84 11.02 18.87 10.47
CA PRO A 84 9.79 19.59 10.84
C PRO A 84 9.08 20.28 9.67
N GLU A 85 9.79 20.58 8.57
CA GLU A 85 9.18 21.11 7.34
C GLU A 85 8.42 20.05 6.52
N SER A 86 8.65 18.75 6.79
CA SER A 86 8.01 17.61 6.12
C SER A 86 6.93 16.90 6.97
N ILE A 87 6.80 17.24 8.26
CA ILE A 87 5.88 16.57 9.21
C ILE A 87 4.40 16.83 8.88
N ASN A 88 4.08 17.92 8.17
CA ASN A 88 2.69 18.22 7.77
C ASN A 88 2.18 17.37 6.59
N THR A 89 3.00 16.47 6.04
CA THR A 89 2.56 15.65 4.88
C THR A 89 1.34 14.78 5.19
N ILE A 90 1.13 14.31 6.43
CA ILE A 90 -0.06 13.51 6.75
C ILE A 90 -1.34 14.36 6.69
N GLY A 91 -1.28 15.59 7.20
CA GLY A 91 -2.40 16.54 7.20
C GLY A 91 -2.71 17.03 5.79
N GLU A 92 -1.66 17.32 5.02
CA GLU A 92 -1.74 17.72 3.62
C GLU A 92 -2.26 16.58 2.71
N ASN A 93 -1.77 15.34 2.90
CA ASN A 93 -2.16 14.20 2.07
C ASN A 93 -3.55 13.63 2.41
N LEU A 94 -4.03 13.79 3.65
CA LEU A 94 -5.35 13.31 4.08
C LEU A 94 -6.39 14.42 4.23
N GLY A 95 -6.00 15.69 4.09
CA GLY A 95 -6.87 16.85 4.31
C GLY A 95 -7.36 16.96 5.76
N VAL A 96 -6.55 16.51 6.72
CA VAL A 96 -6.88 16.55 8.16
C VAL A 96 -6.08 17.64 8.85
N ASP A 97 -6.76 18.44 9.67
CA ASP A 97 -6.09 19.42 10.52
C ASP A 97 -5.35 18.70 11.66
N LEU A 98 -4.02 18.82 11.68
CA LEU A 98 -3.16 18.15 12.65
C LEU A 98 -2.98 18.96 13.94
N SER A 99 -3.63 20.12 14.08
CA SER A 99 -3.49 21.02 15.23
C SER A 99 -3.83 20.37 16.57
N ASP A 100 -4.68 19.34 16.57
CA ASP A 100 -5.12 18.60 17.77
C ASP A 100 -4.52 17.18 17.88
N LEU A 101 -3.62 16.78 16.97
CA LEU A 101 -3.03 15.45 17.02
C LEU A 101 -1.92 15.38 18.08
N VAL A 102 -2.11 14.53 19.09
CA VAL A 102 -1.06 14.23 20.08
C VAL A 102 0.05 13.40 19.41
N ILE A 103 1.24 14.00 19.27
CA ILE A 103 2.44 13.31 18.80
C ILE A 103 3.15 12.71 20.02
N ASP A 104 3.17 11.37 20.13
CA ASP A 104 3.97 10.69 21.15
C ASP A 104 5.43 10.57 20.69
N THR A 105 6.30 11.44 21.20
CA THR A 105 7.75 11.42 20.93
C THR A 105 8.54 10.52 21.91
N SER A 106 7.88 9.85 22.86
CA SER A 106 8.57 9.22 24.01
C SER A 106 9.42 7.97 23.69
N GLY A 107 9.27 7.37 22.50
CA GLY A 107 9.95 6.13 22.12
C GLY A 107 11.44 6.22 21.75
N ASN A 108 12.05 7.42 21.61
CA ASN A 108 13.45 7.58 21.17
C ASN A 108 14.35 8.38 22.14
N SER A 109 13.93 8.59 23.38
CA SER A 109 14.77 9.25 24.40
C SER A 109 15.48 8.22 25.28
N SER A 110 16.55 7.60 24.75
CA SER A 110 17.49 6.88 25.62
C SER A 110 18.25 7.89 26.47
N SER A 111 17.76 8.09 27.70
CA SER A 111 18.35 8.96 28.72
C SER A 111 19.66 8.35 29.23
N GLY A 112 20.76 8.65 28.53
CA GLY A 112 22.11 8.42 29.03
C GLY A 112 22.46 9.40 30.15
N SER A 113 22.03 9.11 31.38
CA SER A 113 22.50 9.81 32.60
C SER A 113 23.92 9.37 32.93
N GLY A 114 24.91 10.13 32.44
CA GLY A 114 26.30 10.05 32.89
C GLY A 114 26.47 10.81 34.21
N GLY A 115 26.39 10.09 35.33
CA GLY A 115 26.72 10.64 36.65
C GLY A 115 28.22 10.92 36.75
N ASN A 116 28.56 12.09 37.29
CA ASN A 116 29.88 12.48 37.73
C ASN A 116 29.87 12.65 39.25
#